data_AF-A0A4Q3UZP1-F1
#
_entry.id   AF-A0A4Q3UZP1-F1
#
_cell.length_a   1.000
_cell.length_b   1.000
_cell.length_c   1.000
_cell.angle_alpha   90.00
_cell.angle_beta   90.00
_cell.angle_gamma   90.00
#
_symmetry.space_group_name_H-M   'P 1'
#
loop_
_entity.id
_entity.type
_entity.pdbx_description
1 polymer ?
#
loop_
_entity_poly.entity_id
_entity_poly.type
_entity_poly.pdbx_seq_one_letter_code
_entity_poly.pdbx_strand_id
1 'polypeptide(L)'
;MVAPHPPFVFTADGTPVRPKGMFGYYDASDWIERYGSRAEYQAGYRGQATWTARQTLATVRRLISASRRPPIIVVQGDHGPKSGLSQNSLNDTDLNECVPNLNAYYVPPTIRAGLRPGITPVNSFRIILHGIFGLDLPPRPDTSYFSPFAKPMELTDVTDRVR
;
A
#
# COMPACT_ATOMS: atom_id res chain seq x y z
N MET A 1 7.34 -0.74 -9.79
CA MET A 1 6.95 -0.28 -8.45
C MET A 1 6.94 1.23 -8.41
N VAL A 2 5.95 1.79 -7.72
CA VAL A 2 5.74 3.23 -7.53
C VAL A 2 6.36 3.63 -6.18
N ALA A 3 6.60 4.91 -5.93
CA ALA A 3 6.98 5.36 -4.60
C ALA A 3 5.98 4.83 -3.53
N PRO A 4 6.44 4.42 -2.34
CA PRO A 4 7.75 4.73 -1.77
C PRO A 4 8.80 3.60 -1.81
N HIS A 5 8.81 2.72 -2.83
CA HIS A 5 9.86 1.68 -2.96
C HIS A 5 11.26 2.20 -3.24
N PRO A 6 12.32 1.43 -2.92
CA PRO A 6 13.63 1.71 -3.47
C PRO A 6 13.64 1.54 -5.00
N PRO A 7 14.55 2.21 -5.72
CA PRO A 7 15.55 3.15 -5.20
C PRO A 7 14.93 4.39 -4.55
N PHE A 8 15.42 4.77 -3.36
CA PHE A 8 14.96 5.98 -2.66
C PHE A 8 15.61 7.20 -3.32
N VAL A 9 14.81 7.94 -4.09
CA VAL A 9 15.30 9.01 -4.97
C VAL A 9 15.04 10.42 -4.45
N PHE A 10 14.35 10.56 -3.32
CA PHE A 10 14.17 11.85 -2.64
C PHE A 10 14.02 11.72 -1.13
N THR A 11 14.42 12.77 -0.41
CA THR A 11 14.24 12.95 1.03
C THR A 11 12.80 13.35 1.38
N ALA A 12 12.51 13.49 2.68
CA ALA A 12 11.19 13.86 3.21
C ALA A 12 10.66 15.21 2.72
N ASP A 13 11.54 16.14 2.36
CA ASP A 13 11.22 17.46 1.81
C ASP A 13 11.21 17.49 0.27
N GLY A 14 11.45 16.35 -0.39
CA GLY A 14 11.45 16.24 -1.85
C GLY A 14 12.81 16.54 -2.49
N THR A 15 13.87 16.79 -1.71
CA THR A 15 15.21 17.01 -2.27
C THR A 15 15.67 15.73 -2.99
N PRO A 16 16.09 15.81 -4.26
CA PRO A 16 16.59 14.65 -5.00
C PRO A 16 17.83 14.05 -4.32
N VAL A 17 17.87 12.72 -4.29
CA VAL A 17 19.00 11.94 -3.77
C VAL A 17 19.47 11.00 -4.86
N ARG A 18 20.80 10.86 -5.01
CA ARG A 18 21.36 9.79 -5.84
C ARG A 18 21.18 8.46 -5.09
N PRO A 19 20.33 7.54 -5.58
CA PRO A 19 20.07 6.30 -4.85
C PRO A 19 21.29 5.38 -4.87
N LYS A 20 21.36 4.49 -3.87
CA LYS A 20 22.35 3.41 -3.84
C LYS A 20 21.98 2.31 -4.84
N GLY A 21 22.98 1.77 -5.53
CA GLY A 21 22.80 0.66 -6.45
C GLY A 21 22.28 1.05 -7.83
N MET A 22 22.02 0.04 -8.65
CA MET A 22 21.37 0.20 -9.95
C MET A 22 19.85 0.34 -9.76
N PHE A 23 19.17 0.91 -10.76
CA PHE A 23 17.72 0.85 -10.81
C PHE A 23 17.26 -0.61 -10.89
N GLY A 24 16.27 -0.99 -10.08
CA GLY A 24 15.65 -2.30 -10.12
C GLY A 24 14.45 -2.37 -9.17
N TYR A 25 13.67 -3.42 -9.32
CA TYR A 25 12.48 -3.68 -8.50
C TYR A 25 12.85 -4.40 -7.20
N TYR A 26 13.76 -3.80 -6.44
CA TYR A 26 14.20 -4.35 -5.17
C TYR A 26 13.18 -4.01 -4.09
N ASP A 27 13.07 -4.88 -3.10
CA ASP A 27 12.24 -4.65 -1.92
C ASP A 27 12.92 -5.31 -0.72
N ALA A 28 12.79 -4.69 0.46
CA ALA A 28 13.15 -5.33 1.72
C ALA A 28 14.47 -6.13 1.73
N SER A 29 14.43 -7.42 2.06
CA SER A 29 15.55 -8.37 2.04
C SER A 29 16.40 -8.25 0.78
N ASP A 30 15.79 -8.16 -0.41
CA ASP A 30 16.53 -8.03 -1.67
C ASP A 30 17.33 -6.73 -1.76
N TRP A 31 16.79 -5.61 -1.27
CA TRP A 31 17.49 -4.33 -1.27
C TRP A 31 18.54 -4.27 -0.16
N ILE A 32 18.19 -4.75 1.03
CA ILE A 32 19.04 -4.76 2.23
C ILE A 32 20.30 -5.59 1.93
N GLU A 33 20.15 -6.83 1.46
CA GLU A 33 21.28 -7.71 1.18
C GLU A 33 22.27 -7.15 0.15
N ARG A 34 21.77 -6.35 -0.82
CA ARG A 34 22.57 -5.86 -1.94
C ARG A 34 23.16 -4.47 -1.75
N TYR A 35 22.45 -3.59 -1.02
CA TYR A 35 22.72 -2.15 -1.11
C TYR A 35 22.85 -1.44 0.24
N GLY A 36 22.48 -2.06 1.37
CA GLY A 36 22.57 -1.37 2.65
C GLY A 36 22.08 -2.17 3.83
N SER A 37 21.46 -1.48 4.77
CA SER A 37 20.95 -2.04 6.01
C SER A 37 19.44 -1.81 6.15
N ARG A 38 18.80 -2.55 7.05
CA ARG A 38 17.38 -2.33 7.40
C ARG A 38 17.14 -0.89 7.87
N ALA A 39 18.07 -0.31 8.63
CA ALA A 39 17.97 1.08 9.11
C ALA A 39 17.95 2.08 7.95
N GLU A 40 18.80 1.88 6.94
CA GLU A 40 18.82 2.72 5.74
C GLU A 40 17.57 2.54 4.88
N TYR A 41 17.07 1.31 4.76
CA TYR A 41 15.80 1.03 4.10
C TYR A 41 14.65 1.80 4.77
N GLN A 42 14.55 1.70 6.10
CA GLN A 42 13.53 2.39 6.88
C GLN A 42 13.65 3.92 6.76
N ALA A 43 14.87 4.47 6.80
CA ALA A 43 15.09 5.90 6.64
C ALA A 43 14.68 6.38 5.24
N GLY A 44 15.08 5.65 4.19
CA GLY A 44 14.72 5.93 2.81
C GLY A 44 13.22 5.84 2.58
N TYR A 45 12.59 4.77 3.04
CA TYR A 45 11.14 4.57 2.94
C TYR A 45 10.39 5.70 3.65
N ARG A 46 10.75 6.04 4.89
CA ARG A 46 10.11 7.12 5.65
C ARG A 46 10.23 8.46 4.95
N GLY A 47 11.41 8.81 4.44
CA GLY A 47 11.63 10.03 3.68
C GLY A 47 10.75 10.09 2.45
N GLN A 48 10.84 9.06 1.62
CA GLN A 48 10.11 8.98 0.36
C GLN A 48 8.58 8.98 0.59
N ALA A 49 8.09 8.17 1.54
CA ALA A 49 6.68 8.12 1.91
C ALA A 49 6.16 9.47 2.43
N THR A 50 6.96 10.20 3.22
CA THR A 50 6.58 11.53 3.73
C THR A 50 6.36 12.52 2.60
N TRP A 51 7.29 12.57 1.63
CA TRP A 51 7.14 13.45 0.48
C TRP A 51 5.95 13.04 -0.40
N THR A 52 5.85 11.75 -0.75
CA THR A 52 4.75 11.24 -1.58
C THR A 52 3.39 11.48 -0.92
N ALA A 53 3.27 11.32 0.39
CA ALA A 53 2.04 11.63 1.13
C ALA A 53 1.67 13.12 1.02
N ARG A 54 2.64 14.03 1.14
CA ARG A 54 2.40 15.48 0.96
C ARG A 54 1.91 15.81 -0.45
N GLN A 55 2.54 15.25 -1.47
CA GLN A 55 2.13 15.45 -2.86
C GLN A 55 0.75 14.84 -3.14
N THR A 56 0.47 13.66 -2.59
CA THR A 56 -0.83 13.00 -2.70
C THR A 56 -1.93 13.84 -2.06
N LEU A 57 -1.71 14.38 -0.85
CA LEU A 57 -2.68 15.26 -0.20
C LEU A 57 -2.93 16.55 -0.99
N ALA A 58 -1.88 17.16 -1.56
CA ALA A 58 -2.03 18.33 -2.41
C ALA A 58 -2.87 18.03 -3.67
N THR A 59 -2.61 16.89 -4.31
CA THR A 59 -3.39 16.40 -5.45
C THR A 59 -4.85 16.15 -5.07
N VAL A 60 -5.10 15.43 -3.98
CA VAL A 60 -6.47 15.15 -3.50
C VAL A 60 -7.23 16.44 -3.21
N ARG A 61 -6.61 17.41 -2.53
CA ARG A 61 -7.24 18.73 -2.28
C ARG A 61 -7.60 19.45 -3.58
N ARG A 62 -6.72 19.41 -4.58
CA ARG A 62 -6.97 20.01 -5.88
C ARG A 62 -8.08 19.30 -6.66
N LEU A 63 -8.12 17.96 -6.60
CA LEU A 63 -9.20 17.18 -7.22
C LEU A 63 -10.56 17.52 -6.60
N ILE A 64 -10.62 17.66 -5.27
CA ILE A 64 -11.84 18.05 -4.57
C ILE A 64 -12.27 19.47 -4.96
N SER A 65 -11.35 20.45 -4.95
CA SER A 65 -11.69 21.85 -5.19
C SER A 65 -12.03 22.17 -6.65
N ALA A 66 -11.43 21.47 -7.61
CA ALA A 66 -11.64 21.70 -9.03
C ALA A 66 -12.83 20.93 -9.62
N SER A 67 -13.41 19.98 -8.87
CA SER A 67 -14.47 19.11 -9.41
C SER A 67 -15.85 19.76 -9.33
N ARG A 68 -16.54 19.85 -10.48
CA ARG A 68 -17.93 20.35 -10.57
C ARG A 68 -18.95 19.44 -9.87
N ARG A 69 -18.63 18.15 -9.72
CA ARG A 69 -19.43 17.15 -9.01
C ARG A 69 -18.57 16.55 -7.90
N PRO A 70 -19.10 16.29 -6.68
CA PRO A 70 -18.31 15.66 -5.63
C PRO A 70 -17.67 14.36 -6.12
N PRO A 71 -16.33 14.26 -6.18
CA PRO A 71 -15.67 13.08 -6.68
C PRO A 71 -15.71 11.96 -5.65
N ILE A 72 -15.58 10.72 -6.11
CA ILE A 72 -15.18 9.60 -5.26
C ILE A 72 -13.67 9.42 -5.43
N ILE A 73 -12.92 9.47 -4.33
CA ILE A 73 -11.46 9.33 -4.34
C ILE A 73 -11.11 8.18 -3.40
N VAL A 74 -10.34 7.22 -3.93
CA VAL A 74 -9.72 6.14 -3.17
C VAL A 74 -8.22 6.32 -3.27
N VAL A 75 -7.56 6.44 -2.11
CA VAL A 75 -6.10 6.42 -2.01
C VAL A 75 -5.72 5.13 -1.33
N GLN A 76 -5.03 4.26 -2.07
CA GLN A 76 -4.74 2.90 -1.64
C GLN A 76 -3.26 2.58 -1.87
N GLY A 77 -2.61 2.00 -0.87
CA GLY A 77 -1.32 1.32 -1.04
C GLY A 77 -1.54 -0.10 -1.57
N ASP A 78 -0.62 -0.64 -2.35
CA ASP A 78 -0.66 -2.03 -2.80
C ASP A 78 -0.29 -3.01 -1.68
N HIS A 79 0.57 -2.59 -0.74
CA HIS A 79 0.95 -3.33 0.46
C HIS A 79 1.53 -2.38 1.55
N GLY A 80 2.06 -2.93 2.64
CA GLY A 80 2.73 -2.17 3.71
C GLY A 80 4.23 -1.90 3.45
N PRO A 81 5.00 -1.36 4.41
CA PRO A 81 6.37 -0.87 4.18
C PRO A 81 7.45 -1.91 3.90
N LYS A 82 7.23 -3.15 4.34
CA LYS A 82 8.08 -4.33 4.07
C LYS A 82 9.51 -4.27 4.62
N SER A 83 9.89 -3.43 5.60
CA SER A 83 11.27 -3.45 6.11
C SER A 83 11.70 -4.78 6.76
N GLY A 84 10.73 -5.58 7.20
CA GLY A 84 10.84 -6.95 7.71
C GLY A 84 10.39 -8.04 6.73
N LEU A 85 10.23 -7.76 5.44
CA LEU A 85 9.87 -8.79 4.45
C LEU A 85 11.06 -9.70 4.13
N SER A 86 10.83 -11.01 4.25
CA SER A 86 11.63 -12.04 3.59
C SER A 86 10.89 -12.50 2.33
N GLN A 87 11.46 -12.22 1.15
CA GLN A 87 10.81 -12.46 -0.14
C GLN A 87 10.34 -13.92 -0.33
N ASN A 88 10.98 -14.87 0.33
CA ASN A 88 10.75 -16.30 0.12
C ASN A 88 10.48 -17.11 1.41
N SER A 89 10.38 -16.46 2.56
CA SER A 89 10.14 -17.15 3.84
C SER A 89 8.99 -16.52 4.62
N LEU A 90 7.91 -17.28 4.78
CA LEU A 90 6.77 -16.91 5.61
C LEU A 90 7.13 -16.86 7.11
N ASN A 91 8.13 -17.63 7.53
CA ASN A 91 8.55 -17.69 8.94
C ASN A 91 9.41 -16.48 9.31
N ASP A 92 10.15 -15.92 8.35
CA ASP A 92 11.06 -14.80 8.58
C ASP A 92 10.47 -13.44 8.18
N THR A 93 9.24 -13.44 7.63
CA THR A 93 8.53 -12.22 7.21
C THR A 93 7.71 -11.63 8.34
N ASP A 94 7.88 -10.32 8.57
CA ASP A 94 6.96 -9.54 9.39
C ASP A 94 5.65 -9.25 8.64
N LEU A 95 4.68 -10.15 8.79
CA LEU A 95 3.38 -9.99 8.13
C LEU A 95 2.60 -8.76 8.59
N ASN A 96 2.78 -8.33 9.84
CA ASN A 96 2.07 -7.16 10.39
C ASN A 96 2.56 -5.86 9.77
N GLU A 97 3.80 -5.82 9.30
CA GLU A 97 4.30 -4.72 8.49
C GLU A 97 3.95 -4.86 7.01
N CYS A 98 3.97 -6.08 6.46
CA CYS A 98 3.89 -6.28 5.01
C CYS A 98 2.46 -6.30 4.46
N VAL A 99 1.52 -6.90 5.20
CA VAL A 99 0.16 -7.19 4.70
C VAL A 99 -0.77 -5.99 4.84
N PRO A 100 -0.84 -5.28 5.98
CA PRO A 100 -1.70 -4.11 6.09
C PRO A 100 -1.26 -3.00 5.13
N ASN A 101 -2.23 -2.45 4.39
CA ASN A 101 -2.00 -1.38 3.43
C ASN A 101 -2.81 -0.13 3.80
N LEU A 102 -2.37 1.02 3.29
CA LEU A 102 -3.17 2.25 3.37
C LEU A 102 -4.46 2.07 2.56
N ASN A 103 -5.60 2.36 3.17
CA ASN A 103 -6.89 2.48 2.49
C ASN A 103 -7.63 3.71 3.01
N ALA A 104 -7.70 4.77 2.20
CA ALA A 104 -8.39 6.01 2.53
C ALA A 104 -9.45 6.36 1.49
N TYR A 105 -10.61 6.82 1.96
CA TYR A 105 -11.81 6.99 1.14
C TYR A 105 -12.41 8.39 1.32
N TYR A 106 -12.59 9.10 0.21
CA TYR A 106 -13.48 10.25 0.11
C TYR A 106 -14.69 9.83 -0.72
N VAL A 107 -15.80 9.54 -0.04
CA VAL A 107 -17.02 8.94 -0.62
C VAL A 107 -18.27 9.58 0.01
N PRO A 108 -19.44 9.52 -0.66
CA PRO A 108 -20.72 9.90 -0.08
C PRO A 108 -21.00 9.21 1.27
N PRO A 109 -21.75 9.86 2.20
CA PRO A 109 -22.08 9.27 3.49
C PRO A 109 -22.77 7.90 3.41
N THR A 110 -23.59 7.68 2.38
CA THR A 110 -24.29 6.42 2.10
C THR A 110 -23.32 5.28 1.81
N ILE A 111 -22.28 5.53 1.00
CA ILE A 111 -21.22 4.55 0.71
C ILE A 111 -20.34 4.36 1.95
N ARG A 112 -20.00 5.45 2.65
CA ARG A 112 -19.16 5.42 3.85
C ARG A 112 -19.74 4.53 4.95
N ALA A 113 -21.06 4.47 5.09
CA ALA A 113 -21.74 3.64 6.08
C ALA A 113 -21.46 2.14 5.92
N GLY A 114 -21.10 1.67 4.72
CA GLY A 114 -20.71 0.27 4.50
C GLY A 114 -19.24 -0.04 4.78
N LEU A 115 -18.37 0.99 4.89
CA LEU A 115 -16.94 0.82 5.11
C LEU A 115 -16.66 0.63 6.61
N ARG A 116 -15.83 -0.36 6.96
CA ARG A 116 -15.51 -0.74 8.35
C ARG A 116 -14.00 -0.85 8.60
N PRO A 117 -13.54 -0.73 9.86
CA PRO A 117 -12.17 -1.11 10.22
C PRO A 117 -11.85 -2.56 9.80
N GLY A 118 -10.62 -2.80 9.34
CA GLY A 118 -10.17 -4.12 8.89
C GLY A 118 -10.73 -4.59 7.54
N ILE A 119 -11.47 -3.74 6.81
CA ILE A 119 -11.99 -4.10 5.49
C ILE A 119 -10.86 -4.32 4.48
N THR A 120 -10.98 -5.36 3.67
CA THR A 120 -10.05 -5.58 2.54
C THR A 120 -10.44 -4.73 1.32
N PRO A 121 -9.49 -4.42 0.42
CA PRO A 121 -9.79 -3.82 -0.87
C PRO A 121 -10.86 -4.58 -1.66
N VAL A 122 -10.92 -5.91 -1.51
CA VAL A 122 -11.95 -6.77 -2.12
C VAL A 122 -13.36 -6.30 -1.75
N ASN A 123 -13.62 -6.01 -0.47
CA ASN A 123 -14.93 -5.58 -0.04
C ASN A 123 -15.17 -4.07 -0.18
N SER A 124 -14.14 -3.23 -0.03
CA SER A 124 -14.32 -1.78 -0.18
C SER A 124 -14.75 -1.41 -1.61
N PHE A 125 -14.16 -2.03 -2.63
CA PHE A 125 -14.60 -1.84 -4.01
C PHE A 125 -16.02 -2.37 -4.26
N ARG A 126 -16.43 -3.49 -3.66
CA ARG A 126 -17.81 -3.99 -3.77
C ARG A 126 -18.82 -2.98 -3.23
N ILE A 127 -18.55 -2.41 -2.07
CA ILE A 127 -19.40 -1.38 -1.45
C ILE A 127 -19.46 -0.11 -2.31
N ILE A 128 -18.32 0.36 -2.81
CA ILE A 128 -18.26 1.55 -3.65
C ILE A 128 -19.03 1.32 -4.97
N LEU A 129 -18.78 0.20 -5.65
CA LEU A 129 -19.43 -0.13 -6.92
C LEU A 129 -20.94 -0.38 -6.75
N HIS A 130 -21.35 -1.06 -5.70
CA HIS A 130 -22.76 -1.19 -5.32
C HIS A 130 -23.40 0.19 -5.11
N GLY A 131 -22.76 1.06 -4.32
CA GLY A 131 -23.30 2.38 -4.01
C GLY A 131 -23.34 3.36 -5.18
N ILE A 132 -22.48 3.20 -6.20
CA ILE A 132 -22.48 4.04 -7.40
C ILE A 132 -23.46 3.52 -8.46
N PHE A 133 -23.46 2.20 -8.69
CA PHE A 133 -24.10 1.60 -9.87
C PHE A 133 -25.28 0.67 -9.53
N GLY A 134 -25.55 0.43 -8.25
CA GLY A 134 -26.57 -0.52 -7.81
C GLY A 134 -26.22 -1.98 -8.13
N LEU A 135 -24.94 -2.30 -8.33
CA LEU A 135 -24.51 -3.67 -8.67
C LEU A 135 -24.74 -4.63 -7.49
N ASP A 136 -25.24 -5.83 -7.78
CA ASP A 136 -25.34 -6.90 -6.79
C ASP A 136 -23.98 -7.58 -6.62
N LEU A 137 -23.23 -7.14 -5.60
CA LEU A 137 -21.89 -7.62 -5.27
C LEU A 137 -21.87 -8.07 -3.81
N PRO A 138 -22.27 -9.33 -3.52
CA PRO A 138 -22.33 -9.82 -2.15
C PRO A 138 -20.94 -9.75 -1.48
N PRO A 139 -20.87 -9.40 -0.18
CA PRO A 139 -19.61 -9.39 0.57
C PRO A 139 -18.88 -10.73 0.49
N ARG A 140 -17.57 -10.68 0.50
CA ARG A 140 -16.71 -11.86 0.59
C ARG A 140 -16.00 -11.90 1.94
N PRO A 141 -15.50 -13.07 2.38
CA PRO A 141 -14.56 -13.12 3.48
C PRO A 141 -13.40 -12.17 3.19
N ASP A 142 -13.15 -11.23 4.09
CA ASP A 142 -11.86 -10.55 4.11
C ASP A 142 -10.83 -11.64 4.36
N THR A 143 -9.87 -11.83 3.46
CA THR A 143 -8.80 -12.83 3.62
C THR A 143 -7.49 -12.22 3.14
N SER A 144 -6.39 -12.70 3.69
CA SER A 144 -5.05 -12.24 3.36
C SER A 144 -4.15 -13.45 3.13
N TYR A 145 -3.32 -13.38 2.09
CA TYR A 145 -2.45 -14.48 1.69
C TYR A 145 -1.01 -14.01 1.57
N PHE A 146 -0.08 -14.88 1.91
CA PHE A 146 1.33 -14.74 1.59
C PHE A 146 1.68 -15.60 0.37
N SER A 147 2.51 -15.07 -0.52
CA SER A 147 3.08 -15.80 -1.67
C SER A 147 4.60 -15.56 -1.70
N PRO A 148 5.43 -16.62 -1.72
CA PRO A 148 6.86 -16.46 -1.96
C PRO A 148 7.12 -15.88 -3.35
N PHE A 149 8.14 -15.03 -3.49
CA PHE A 149 8.54 -14.46 -4.78
C PHE A 149 8.97 -15.54 -5.79
N ALA A 150 9.73 -16.54 -5.33
CA ALA A 150 10.23 -17.64 -6.15
C ALA A 150 9.13 -18.61 -6.63
N LYS A 151 7.95 -18.57 -6.01
CA LYS A 151 6.80 -19.42 -6.36
C LYS A 151 5.51 -18.60 -6.35
N PRO A 152 5.31 -17.72 -7.36
CA PRO A 152 4.10 -16.94 -7.47
C PRO A 152 2.87 -17.85 -7.48
N MET A 153 1.79 -17.43 -6.81
CA MET A 153 0.52 -18.16 -6.70
C MET A 153 0.53 -19.38 -5.75
N GLU A 154 1.66 -19.72 -5.13
CA GLU A 154 1.66 -20.61 -3.96
C GLU A 154 1.19 -19.80 -2.74
N LEU A 155 -0.13 -19.81 -2.50
CA LEU A 155 -0.79 -18.97 -1.50
C LEU A 155 -0.93 -19.71 -0.17
N THR A 156 -0.42 -19.09 0.89
CA THR A 156 -0.69 -19.50 2.28
C THR A 156 -1.63 -18.49 2.91
N ASP A 157 -2.76 -18.94 3.46
CA ASP A 157 -3.67 -18.09 4.23
C ASP A 157 -2.98 -17.60 5.50
N VAL A 158 -2.97 -16.28 5.70
CA VAL A 158 -2.39 -15.62 6.86
C VAL A 158 -3.39 -14.70 7.56
N THR A 159 -4.69 -14.85 7.27
CA THR A 159 -5.75 -13.96 7.73
C THR A 159 -5.75 -13.77 9.24
N ASP A 160 -5.57 -14.84 10.01
CA ASP A 160 -5.58 -14.79 11.48
C ASP A 160 -4.27 -14.28 12.10
N ARG A 161 -3.23 -14.06 11.28
CA ARG A 161 -1.91 -13.57 11.72
C ARG A 161 -1.74 -12.06 11.59
N VAL A 162 -2.69 -11.37 10.96
CA VAL A 162 -2.56 -9.97 10.51
C VAL A 162 -3.77 -9.09 10.87
N ARG A 163 -4.62 -9.56 11.78
CA ARG A 163 -5.83 -8.88 12.24
C ARG A 163 -5.75 -8.43 13.68
#